data_AF-A0A921RAA2-F1
#
_entry.id   AF-A0A921RAA2-F1
#
_cell.length_a   1.000
_cell.length_b   1.000
_cell.length_c   1.000
_cell.angle_alpha   90.00
_cell.angle_beta   90.00
_cell.angle_gamma   90.00
#
_symmetry.space_group_name_H-M   'P 1'
#
loop_
_entity.id
_entity.type
_entity.pdbx_description
1 polymer ?
#
loop_
_entity_poly.entity_id
_entity_poly.type
_entity_poly.pdbx_seq_one_letter_code
_entity_poly.pdbx_strand_id
1 'polypeptide(L)'
;MKRMHRMQTRKSHSWWWDSHISPKNSKWLAENLEEMDKQVKEMLKLIEDEGDSFAKKAEMYFQRRPLLVNHVENFYRMYRALAERYDNVTGELRKGLALQSQGSGISETDSETQSIPPSPEPNMEQNTAKPKRKTRAVGFDVFLGSGGSSDISKKGSDGSSSSSSDSDSEVDEASEENGNGISYIMDGRITELEDELQEARQQIEALEAKNLHCQCEKLEENLKQVSNEKEDLVAAILASKNEIEDLKGEMASTAKHFEAQLVHRDHEIEKRKQEVEQVSEKYFHEKSALVSEIERLQEVVKNFERNLTEVTGEKLQLEAQVKDLEQVSNNLDDSSAEIIKLQGIIKDLQARLENDSNEKGVLEERAMELEQVRRQLEDSRAEARELQATIKDLKDDLEKALQEKAELQNRMKDVEQVTSDLNSLIASLESKLTATEAQLEQLHVEKAEASLESEKHLSHLIQTIAHLKTEIELLSSEKAAVENKVSVLLIDVTTRDEKLKEMDNHLHQLHLEHVKLIEEADIAWKDMSGLRSRVCELEEEIEKQKLIISDSAEGKREAIRQLCFSLDHYRHGYQQLRQLLQDHRRPVVMAT
;
A
#
# COMPACT_ATOMS: atom_id res chain seq x y z
N MET A 1 -61.39 18.90 27.32
CA MET A 1 -61.34 19.81 28.49
C MET A 1 -62.35 19.34 29.55
N LYS A 2 -61.90 19.06 30.79
CA LYS A 2 -62.77 18.94 31.97
C LYS A 2 -62.13 19.76 33.09
N ARG A 3 -62.81 20.83 33.55
CA ARG A 3 -62.32 21.64 34.68
C ARG A 3 -62.56 20.87 35.97
N MET A 4 -61.50 20.46 36.66
CA MET A 4 -61.61 19.98 38.04
C MET A 4 -61.94 21.17 38.96
N HIS A 5 -63.01 21.07 39.73
CA HIS A 5 -63.34 22.06 40.74
C HIS A 5 -62.38 21.93 41.94
N ARG A 6 -61.73 23.04 42.28
CA ARG A 6 -60.84 23.15 43.43
C ARG A 6 -61.68 23.10 44.71
N MET A 7 -61.70 21.94 45.37
CA MET A 7 -62.37 21.82 46.67
C MET A 7 -61.67 22.74 47.68
N GLN A 8 -62.42 23.66 48.27
CA GLN A 8 -61.92 24.50 49.36
C GLN A 8 -61.87 23.64 50.62
N THR A 9 -60.67 23.25 51.03
CA THR A 9 -60.47 22.65 52.35
C THR A 9 -60.81 23.70 53.41
N ARG A 10 -61.74 23.35 54.33
CA ARG A 10 -62.02 24.16 55.52
C ARG A 10 -60.80 24.07 56.43
N LYS A 11 -59.86 24.98 56.22
CA LYS A 11 -58.61 25.06 56.95
C LYS A 11 -58.85 25.68 58.32
N SER A 12 -58.47 24.96 59.36
CA SER A 12 -58.23 25.52 60.71
C SER A 12 -56.96 26.38 60.68
N HIS A 13 -56.98 27.44 59.87
CA HIS A 13 -55.85 28.36 59.72
C HIS A 13 -55.84 29.34 60.88
N SER A 14 -54.73 29.36 61.62
CA SER A 14 -54.50 30.29 62.72
C SER A 14 -54.71 31.72 62.22
N TRP A 15 -55.65 32.45 62.83
CA TRP A 15 -56.15 33.74 62.33
C TRP A 15 -55.07 34.80 62.05
N TRP A 16 -53.90 34.69 62.69
CA TRP A 16 -52.78 35.61 62.50
C TRP A 16 -52.04 35.41 61.16
N TRP A 17 -51.85 34.16 60.70
CA TRP A 17 -51.18 33.86 59.43
C TRP A 17 -51.98 34.42 58.24
N ASP A 18 -53.29 34.19 58.22
CA ASP A 18 -54.17 34.62 57.11
C ASP A 18 -54.39 36.15 57.11
N SER A 19 -54.18 36.82 58.25
CA SER A 19 -54.33 38.28 58.38
C SER A 19 -53.08 39.07 57.95
N HIS A 20 -51.87 38.56 58.20
CA HIS A 20 -50.63 39.33 57.98
C HIS A 20 -49.72 38.81 56.87
N ILE A 21 -49.74 37.51 56.56
CA ILE A 21 -48.81 36.88 55.60
C ILE A 21 -49.65 36.13 54.54
N SER A 22 -50.60 36.85 53.96
CA SER A 22 -51.45 36.39 52.87
C SER A 22 -51.21 37.27 51.64
N PRO A 23 -51.13 36.71 50.41
CA PRO A 23 -50.99 37.49 49.17
C PRO A 23 -52.10 38.53 48.95
N LYS A 24 -53.21 38.44 49.72
CA LYS A 24 -54.32 39.40 49.69
C LYS A 24 -54.06 40.69 50.48
N ASN A 25 -53.16 40.68 51.47
CA ASN A 25 -52.90 41.81 52.37
C ASN A 25 -51.50 42.44 52.23
N SER A 26 -50.52 41.71 51.67
CA SER A 26 -49.16 42.24 51.45
C SER A 26 -48.92 42.53 49.97
N LYS A 27 -48.87 43.82 49.60
CA LYS A 27 -48.60 44.27 48.22
C LYS A 27 -47.29 43.72 47.68
N TRP A 28 -46.21 43.83 48.46
CA TRP A 28 -44.89 43.33 48.09
C TRP A 28 -44.88 41.81 47.86
N LEU A 29 -45.62 41.03 48.66
CA LEU A 29 -45.72 39.58 48.46
C LEU A 29 -46.48 39.25 47.16
N ALA A 30 -47.54 40.00 46.85
CA ALA A 30 -48.29 39.85 45.60
C ALA A 30 -47.43 40.22 44.38
N GLU A 31 -46.78 41.38 44.40
CA GLU A 31 -45.88 41.87 43.34
C GLU A 31 -44.71 40.88 43.11
N ASN A 32 -44.08 40.39 44.17
CA ASN A 32 -42.97 39.43 44.07
C ASN A 32 -43.42 38.05 43.53
N LEU A 33 -44.62 37.57 43.92
CA LEU A 33 -45.20 36.34 43.35
C LEU A 33 -45.60 36.52 41.87
N GLU A 34 -46.11 37.68 41.48
CA GLU A 34 -46.45 38.00 40.08
C GLU A 34 -45.18 38.13 39.22
N GLU A 35 -44.11 38.72 39.73
CA GLU A 35 -42.83 38.83 39.03
C GLU A 35 -42.08 37.49 38.92
N MET A 36 -42.16 36.63 39.94
CA MET A 36 -41.71 35.24 39.84
C MET A 36 -42.51 34.43 38.81
N ASP A 37 -43.84 34.54 38.79
CA ASP A 37 -44.71 33.86 37.81
C ASP A 37 -44.44 34.38 36.37
N LYS A 38 -44.16 35.67 36.21
CA LYS A 38 -43.69 36.27 34.95
C LYS A 38 -42.34 35.68 34.50
N GLN A 39 -41.35 35.59 35.39
CA GLN A 39 -40.06 34.96 35.07
C GLN A 39 -40.20 33.48 34.70
N VAL A 40 -41.08 32.73 35.37
CA VAL A 40 -41.39 31.33 35.00
C VAL A 40 -42.03 31.23 33.61
N LYS A 41 -42.94 32.14 33.25
CA LYS A 41 -43.54 32.20 31.90
C LYS A 41 -42.52 32.55 30.81
N GLU A 42 -41.62 33.50 31.07
CA GLU A 42 -40.54 33.85 30.15
C GLU A 42 -39.55 32.68 29.97
N MET A 43 -39.20 31.99 31.07
CA MET A 43 -38.41 30.76 31.07
C MET A 43 -39.06 29.64 30.24
N LEU A 44 -40.35 29.38 30.41
CA LEU A 44 -41.09 28.39 29.61
C LEU A 44 -41.10 28.76 28.12
N LYS A 45 -41.26 30.05 27.79
CA LYS A 45 -41.24 30.53 26.40
C LYS A 45 -39.87 30.39 25.72
N LEU A 46 -38.77 30.43 26.48
CA LEU A 46 -37.44 30.11 25.97
C LEU A 46 -37.28 28.60 25.66
N ILE A 47 -38.05 27.74 26.32
CA ILE A 47 -38.04 26.28 26.12
C ILE A 47 -39.00 25.85 24.99
N GLU A 48 -40.07 26.60 24.71
CA GLU A 48 -41.02 26.28 23.62
C GLU A 48 -40.38 26.33 22.22
N ASP A 49 -40.45 25.20 21.50
CA ASP A 49 -39.75 24.95 20.24
C ASP A 49 -40.48 25.54 19.01
N GLU A 50 -39.99 26.67 18.48
CA GLU A 50 -40.38 27.22 17.17
C GLU A 50 -39.29 26.93 16.11
N GLY A 51 -38.95 25.66 15.94
CA GLY A 51 -37.87 25.21 15.06
C GLY A 51 -38.30 24.17 14.04
N ASP A 52 -38.74 24.61 12.85
CA ASP A 52 -39.20 23.73 11.75
C ASP A 52 -38.13 22.78 11.18
N SER A 53 -36.87 22.88 11.63
CA SER A 53 -35.75 22.07 11.19
C SER A 53 -34.71 21.89 12.29
N PHE A 54 -34.06 20.71 12.33
CA PHE A 54 -33.12 20.32 13.38
C PHE A 54 -31.92 21.27 13.54
N ALA A 55 -31.33 21.74 12.43
CA ALA A 55 -30.22 22.69 12.47
C ALA A 55 -30.64 24.02 13.14
N LYS A 56 -31.83 24.52 12.81
CA LYS A 56 -32.43 25.73 13.39
C LYS A 56 -32.76 25.53 14.87
N LYS A 57 -33.19 24.32 15.27
CA LYS A 57 -33.42 23.96 16.68
C LYS A 57 -32.11 23.94 17.50
N ALA A 58 -31.02 23.40 16.94
CA ALA A 58 -29.71 23.41 17.59
C ALA A 58 -29.15 24.84 17.73
N GLU A 59 -29.23 25.66 16.67
CA GLU A 59 -28.82 27.07 16.70
C GLU A 59 -29.61 27.87 17.74
N MET A 60 -30.94 27.73 17.76
CA MET A 60 -31.81 28.38 18.74
C MET A 60 -31.54 27.90 20.17
N TYR A 61 -31.20 26.63 20.38
CA TYR A 61 -30.78 26.13 21.70
C TYR A 61 -29.53 26.85 22.20
N PHE A 62 -28.49 26.98 21.38
CA PHE A 62 -27.26 27.68 21.79
C PHE A 62 -27.48 29.17 22.05
N GLN A 63 -28.37 29.83 21.30
CA GLN A 63 -28.72 31.24 21.54
C GLN A 63 -29.61 31.45 22.78
N ARG A 64 -30.57 30.55 23.03
CA ARG A 64 -31.53 30.68 24.15
C ARG A 64 -30.97 30.19 25.49
N ARG A 65 -30.02 29.24 25.50
CA ARG A 65 -29.39 28.69 26.72
C ARG A 65 -28.83 29.76 27.68
N PRO A 66 -28.05 30.78 27.26
CA PRO A 66 -27.56 31.81 28.19
C PRO A 66 -28.69 32.69 28.76
N LEU A 67 -29.74 32.98 27.97
CA LEU A 67 -30.91 33.71 28.45
C LEU A 67 -31.67 32.90 29.49
N LEU A 68 -31.84 31.60 29.26
CA LEU A 68 -32.49 30.66 30.16
C LEU A 68 -31.76 30.58 31.51
N VAL A 69 -30.42 30.49 31.49
CA VAL A 69 -29.60 30.51 32.72
C VAL A 69 -29.78 31.81 33.50
N ASN A 70 -29.76 32.97 32.83
CA ASN A 70 -30.00 34.27 33.45
C ASN A 70 -31.40 34.36 34.11
N HIS A 71 -32.45 33.86 33.46
CA HIS A 71 -33.80 33.81 34.03
C HIS A 71 -33.88 32.89 35.27
N VAL A 72 -33.20 31.74 35.25
CA VAL A 72 -33.11 30.84 36.41
C VAL A 72 -32.35 31.50 37.58
N GLU A 73 -31.24 32.19 37.31
CA GLU A 73 -30.49 32.92 38.34
C GLU A 73 -31.32 34.05 38.96
N ASN A 74 -32.06 34.81 38.15
CA ASN A 74 -32.94 35.88 38.65
C ASN A 74 -34.13 35.31 39.45
N PHE A 75 -34.73 34.22 39.01
CA PHE A 75 -35.75 33.50 39.78
C PHE A 75 -35.22 33.05 41.15
N TYR A 76 -34.02 32.45 41.18
CA TYR A 76 -33.39 32.03 42.44
C TYR A 76 -33.08 33.22 43.37
N ARG A 77 -32.62 34.35 42.82
CA ARG A 77 -32.39 35.60 43.60
C ARG A 77 -33.68 36.12 44.22
N MET A 78 -34.79 36.14 43.49
CA MET A 78 -36.09 36.57 44.02
C MET A 78 -36.60 35.61 45.11
N TYR A 79 -36.49 34.31 44.90
CA TYR A 79 -36.83 33.29 45.89
C TYR A 79 -36.00 33.44 47.19
N ARG A 80 -34.69 33.67 47.08
CA ARG A 80 -33.80 33.98 48.21
C ARG A 80 -34.28 35.19 49.01
N ALA A 81 -34.54 36.30 48.32
CA ALA A 81 -35.05 37.53 48.94
C ALA A 81 -36.43 37.33 49.59
N LEU A 82 -37.27 36.46 49.01
CA LEU A 82 -38.57 36.10 49.60
C LEU A 82 -38.41 35.31 50.90
N ALA A 83 -37.55 34.29 50.91
CA ALA A 83 -37.26 33.50 52.10
C ALA A 83 -36.65 34.36 53.22
N GLU A 84 -35.67 35.22 52.91
CA GLU A 84 -35.05 36.13 53.87
C GLU A 84 -36.08 37.09 54.52
N ARG A 85 -37.04 37.61 53.76
CA ARG A 85 -38.12 38.43 54.34
C ARG A 85 -39.10 37.63 55.18
N TYR A 86 -39.41 36.40 54.79
CA TYR A 86 -40.27 35.51 55.58
C TYR A 86 -39.62 35.14 56.92
N ASP A 87 -38.33 34.85 56.92
CA ASP A 87 -37.54 34.58 58.13
C ASP A 87 -37.41 35.82 59.02
N ASN A 88 -37.26 37.02 58.44
CA ASN A 88 -37.27 38.27 59.21
C ASN A 88 -38.60 38.48 59.93
N VAL A 89 -39.74 38.37 59.24
CA VAL A 89 -41.07 38.54 59.86
C VAL A 89 -41.36 37.45 60.90
N THR A 90 -41.01 36.20 60.61
CA THR A 90 -41.21 35.06 61.55
C THR A 90 -40.22 35.11 62.72
N GLY A 91 -39.04 35.70 62.52
CA GLY A 91 -38.02 35.94 63.54
C GLY A 91 -38.38 37.09 64.48
N GLU A 92 -38.90 38.19 63.94
CA GLU A 92 -39.47 39.31 64.73
C GLU A 92 -40.65 38.84 65.59
N LEU A 93 -41.53 38.01 65.04
CA LEU A 93 -42.62 37.41 65.81
C LEU A 93 -42.11 36.54 66.97
N ARG A 94 -41.09 35.70 66.74
CA ARG A 94 -40.48 34.90 67.81
C ARG A 94 -39.82 35.76 68.89
N LYS A 95 -39.21 36.89 68.52
CA LYS A 95 -38.69 37.87 69.48
C LYS A 95 -39.81 38.55 70.29
N GLY A 96 -40.94 38.88 69.65
CA GLY A 96 -42.13 39.41 70.33
C GLY A 96 -42.73 38.43 71.34
N LEU A 97 -42.87 37.16 70.97
CA LEU A 97 -43.35 36.09 71.85
C LEU A 97 -42.38 35.81 73.01
N ALA A 98 -41.07 35.86 72.78
CA ALA A 98 -40.06 35.66 73.81
C ALA A 98 -40.11 36.72 74.92
N LEU A 99 -40.41 37.97 74.58
CA LEU A 99 -40.60 39.06 75.56
C LEU A 99 -41.88 38.89 76.40
N GLN A 100 -42.85 38.10 75.93
CA GLN A 100 -44.09 37.81 76.65
C GLN A 100 -43.98 36.57 77.57
N SER A 101 -42.87 35.82 77.49
CA SER A 101 -42.68 34.52 78.18
C SER A 101 -41.69 34.57 79.35
N GLN A 102 -41.38 35.74 79.92
CA GLN A 102 -40.76 35.82 81.24
C GLN A 102 -41.80 35.61 82.35
N GLY A 103 -42.30 34.38 82.46
CA GLY A 103 -43.26 33.98 83.48
C GLY A 103 -43.44 32.48 83.52
N SER A 104 -43.08 31.88 84.65
CA SER A 104 -43.11 30.43 84.94
C SER A 104 -42.06 29.59 84.19
N GLY A 105 -41.11 29.05 84.95
CA GLY A 105 -40.23 27.98 84.51
C GLY A 105 -40.43 26.75 85.37
N ILE A 106 -40.42 25.57 84.73
CA ILE A 106 -40.09 24.28 85.33
C ILE A 106 -39.35 23.46 84.28
N SER A 107 -38.25 22.82 84.69
CA SER A 107 -37.39 22.01 83.83
C SER A 107 -37.40 20.57 84.30
N GLU A 108 -37.64 19.63 83.39
CA GLU A 108 -37.17 18.23 83.46
C GLU A 108 -36.95 17.72 82.04
N THR A 109 -35.80 17.07 81.76
CA THR A 109 -35.58 15.93 80.84
C THR A 109 -34.07 15.58 80.85
N ASP A 110 -33.76 14.30 80.68
CA ASP A 110 -32.47 13.65 81.01
C ASP A 110 -31.24 14.01 80.16
N SER A 111 -30.09 13.52 80.64
CA SER A 111 -28.75 13.67 80.04
C SER A 111 -28.33 12.44 79.22
N GLU A 112 -27.53 12.65 78.16
CA GLU A 112 -26.15 12.09 78.05
C GLU A 112 -25.47 12.45 76.72
N THR A 113 -24.29 13.09 76.78
CA THR A 113 -23.02 12.63 76.18
C THR A 113 -21.89 13.64 76.48
N GLN A 114 -20.63 13.16 76.52
CA GLN A 114 -19.51 13.83 77.21
C GLN A 114 -18.56 14.62 76.29
N SER A 115 -18.06 15.78 76.78
CA SER A 115 -16.69 16.29 76.50
C SER A 115 -16.29 17.39 77.49
N ILE A 116 -15.07 17.33 78.06
CA ILE A 116 -14.53 18.06 79.23
C ILE A 116 -12.98 18.12 79.07
N PRO A 117 -12.15 19.05 79.62
CA PRO A 117 -12.27 20.45 80.16
C PRO A 117 -11.19 21.39 79.46
N PRO A 118 -10.54 22.46 80.05
CA PRO A 118 -10.71 23.17 81.34
C PRO A 118 -10.58 24.73 81.39
N SER A 119 -11.42 25.37 82.24
CA SER A 119 -11.13 26.46 83.22
C SER A 119 -10.51 27.82 82.79
N PRO A 120 -10.46 28.89 83.65
CA PRO A 120 -10.98 29.02 85.04
C PRO A 120 -11.72 30.36 85.39
N GLU A 121 -12.09 30.49 86.68
CA GLU A 121 -12.34 31.73 87.47
C GLU A 121 -13.67 32.53 87.31
N PRO A 122 -14.10 33.33 88.33
CA PRO A 122 -13.97 33.12 89.79
C PRO A 122 -15.24 33.47 90.63
N ASN A 123 -15.19 33.18 91.94
CA ASN A 123 -15.81 33.90 93.08
C ASN A 123 -17.15 34.66 92.93
N MET A 124 -18.14 34.33 93.77
CA MET A 124 -18.32 35.03 95.08
C MET A 124 -19.50 34.51 95.94
N GLU A 125 -19.21 34.32 97.24
CA GLU A 125 -20.10 34.57 98.41
C GLU A 125 -21.35 33.69 98.67
N GLN A 126 -21.77 33.41 99.92
CA GLN A 126 -21.11 33.59 101.22
C GLN A 126 -21.65 32.58 102.28
N ASN A 127 -20.74 32.15 103.16
CA ASN A 127 -20.91 31.96 104.61
C ASN A 127 -22.03 31.07 105.24
N THR A 128 -21.54 29.92 105.72
CA THR A 128 -21.58 29.45 107.12
C THR A 128 -22.82 28.81 107.78
N ALA A 129 -22.57 27.59 108.27
CA ALA A 129 -22.86 27.08 109.63
C ALA A 129 -24.30 26.77 110.12
N LYS A 130 -24.59 25.46 110.22
CA LYS A 130 -24.79 24.65 111.47
C LYS A 130 -25.62 25.25 112.65
N PRO A 131 -26.29 24.44 113.52
CA PRO A 131 -26.70 23.03 113.39
C PRO A 131 -28.08 22.62 114.04
N LYS A 132 -28.52 21.37 113.75
CA LYS A 132 -29.22 20.38 114.63
C LYS A 132 -30.12 20.88 115.81
N ARG A 133 -31.36 20.35 115.94
CA ARG A 133 -31.77 19.21 116.81
C ARG A 133 -33.29 18.97 116.87
N LYS A 134 -33.69 17.81 117.42
CA LYS A 134 -35.06 17.26 117.58
C LYS A 134 -35.84 17.88 118.76
N THR A 135 -37.17 17.94 118.69
CA THR A 135 -38.17 17.50 119.72
C THR A 135 -39.60 17.74 119.18
N ARG A 136 -40.50 16.74 119.22
CA ARG A 136 -41.57 16.47 120.24
C ARG A 136 -42.62 17.58 120.38
N ALA A 137 -43.88 17.22 120.13
CA ALA A 137 -45.04 18.11 120.12
C ALA A 137 -45.60 18.45 121.52
N VAL A 138 -46.29 19.60 121.62
CA VAL A 138 -47.62 19.85 122.26
C VAL A 138 -47.96 21.36 122.16
N GLY A 139 -49.24 21.69 121.89
CA GLY A 139 -49.82 23.05 122.01
C GLY A 139 -49.72 23.93 120.76
N PHE A 140 -50.63 24.89 120.52
CA PHE A 140 -51.89 25.23 121.22
C PHE A 140 -52.78 26.12 120.31
N ASP A 141 -53.99 26.43 120.80
CA ASP A 141 -54.76 27.67 120.56
C ASP A 141 -55.83 27.75 119.45
N VAL A 142 -56.94 28.40 119.82
CA VAL A 142 -57.73 29.43 119.11
C VAL A 142 -59.10 29.59 119.79
N PHE A 143 -59.32 30.83 120.22
CA PHE A 143 -60.33 31.40 121.11
C PHE A 143 -61.56 31.98 120.35
N LEU A 144 -62.53 32.53 121.10
CA LEU A 144 -63.80 33.22 120.71
C LEU A 144 -65.05 32.32 120.49
N GLY A 145 -66.24 32.61 121.05
CA GLY A 145 -66.61 33.59 122.09
C GLY A 145 -68.07 34.10 122.05
N SER A 146 -68.62 34.47 123.22
CA SER A 146 -69.90 35.22 123.46
C SER A 146 -71.23 34.45 123.30
N GLY A 147 -72.25 34.54 124.18
CA GLY A 147 -72.51 35.25 125.47
C GLY A 147 -74.00 35.04 125.87
N GLY A 148 -74.55 35.31 127.06
CA GLY A 148 -74.05 35.84 128.35
C GLY A 148 -75.24 36.11 129.32
N SER A 149 -74.97 36.74 130.48
CA SER A 149 -75.92 37.24 131.52
C SER A 149 -76.45 36.20 132.55
N SER A 150 -76.51 36.46 133.87
CA SER A 150 -76.27 37.68 134.66
C SER A 150 -75.61 37.44 136.04
N ASP A 151 -74.97 38.49 136.58
CA ASP A 151 -74.23 38.58 137.85
C ASP A 151 -75.04 38.39 139.16
N ILE A 152 -74.35 38.13 140.28
CA ILE A 152 -74.09 39.14 141.35
C ILE A 152 -72.90 38.74 142.26
N SER A 153 -72.29 39.71 142.94
CA SER A 153 -71.15 39.51 143.86
C SER A 153 -71.42 40.00 145.30
N LYS A 154 -71.21 39.11 146.27
CA LYS A 154 -70.56 39.28 147.59
C LYS A 154 -70.59 40.66 148.30
N LYS A 155 -71.40 40.78 149.38
CA LYS A 155 -71.15 41.63 150.57
C LYS A 155 -72.01 41.10 151.75
N GLY A 156 -71.61 41.31 153.01
CA GLY A 156 -72.37 40.89 154.21
C GLY A 156 -72.61 42.04 155.19
N SER A 157 -73.30 41.76 156.31
CA SER A 157 -73.32 42.58 157.52
C SER A 157 -73.95 41.81 158.69
N ASP A 158 -73.55 42.17 159.91
CA ASP A 158 -74.10 41.70 161.19
C ASP A 158 -75.38 42.47 161.60
N GLY A 159 -76.15 41.98 162.58
CA GLY A 159 -77.25 42.75 163.21
C GLY A 159 -78.33 41.94 163.93
N SER A 160 -78.38 42.03 165.26
CA SER A 160 -79.23 41.21 166.16
C SER A 160 -80.59 41.82 166.53
N SER A 161 -81.35 41.01 167.30
CA SER A 161 -82.23 41.39 168.44
C SER A 161 -83.71 41.72 168.18
N SER A 162 -84.66 41.51 169.12
CA SER A 162 -84.77 40.60 170.31
C SER A 162 -86.14 40.78 170.99
N SER A 163 -86.73 39.73 171.59
CA SER A 163 -87.56 39.92 172.81
C SER A 163 -87.74 38.65 173.66
N SER A 164 -87.38 38.77 174.94
CA SER A 164 -87.61 37.90 176.11
C SER A 164 -89.08 38.02 176.62
N SER A 165 -89.54 37.50 177.76
CA SER A 165 -88.89 37.09 179.02
C SER A 165 -89.80 36.22 179.92
N ASP A 166 -89.19 35.51 180.88
CA ASP A 166 -89.85 34.80 181.99
C ASP A 166 -90.36 35.74 183.11
N SER A 167 -91.17 35.22 184.05
CA SER A 167 -91.25 35.68 185.45
C SER A 167 -91.94 34.67 186.39
N ASP A 168 -91.37 34.50 187.59
CA ASP A 168 -91.71 33.53 188.64
C ASP A 168 -92.66 34.09 189.73
N SER A 169 -93.24 33.20 190.53
CA SER A 169 -93.41 33.27 192.02
C SER A 169 -94.16 32.01 192.51
N GLU A 170 -93.69 31.16 193.44
CA GLU A 170 -93.17 31.31 194.83
C GLU A 170 -94.29 31.37 195.92
N VAL A 171 -94.44 30.25 196.66
CA VAL A 171 -94.65 30.01 198.14
C VAL A 171 -95.39 31.06 199.04
N ASP A 172 -96.00 30.77 200.21
CA ASP A 172 -96.32 29.57 201.02
C ASP A 172 -97.41 29.95 202.09
N GLU A 173 -97.81 29.00 202.96
CA GLU A 173 -97.98 29.14 204.44
C GLU A 173 -99.25 28.54 205.15
N ALA A 174 -98.94 27.64 206.10
CA ALA A 174 -99.34 27.60 207.52
C ALA A 174 -100.76 27.18 208.01
N SER A 175 -100.83 25.93 208.48
CA SER A 175 -101.04 25.49 209.90
C SER A 175 -102.32 25.75 210.71
N GLU A 176 -102.84 24.63 211.29
CA GLU A 176 -103.34 24.36 212.68
C GLU A 176 -104.30 25.38 213.38
N GLU A 177 -105.25 25.03 214.28
CA GLU A 177 -105.30 23.94 215.27
C GLU A 177 -106.75 23.59 215.71
N ASN A 178 -106.90 22.40 216.29
CA ASN A 178 -107.96 21.80 217.13
C ASN A 178 -109.14 22.65 217.71
N GLY A 179 -110.35 22.06 217.76
CA GLY A 179 -111.51 22.65 218.46
C GLY A 179 -112.73 21.72 218.58
N ASN A 180 -112.75 20.84 219.59
CA ASN A 180 -113.81 19.83 219.75
C ASN A 180 -115.08 20.40 220.41
N GLY A 181 -116.22 20.37 219.69
CA GLY A 181 -117.57 20.40 220.29
C GLY A 181 -118.50 21.56 219.91
N ILE A 182 -119.20 21.44 218.77
CA ILE A 182 -120.67 21.60 218.62
C ILE A 182 -121.08 20.66 217.45
N SER A 183 -121.51 19.45 217.79
CA SER A 183 -121.59 18.30 216.86
C SER A 183 -122.76 18.31 215.85
N TYR A 184 -123.40 19.46 215.59
CA TYR A 184 -124.67 19.51 214.85
C TYR A 184 -124.82 20.71 213.90
N ILE A 185 -123.74 21.45 213.59
CA ILE A 185 -123.79 22.65 212.73
C ILE A 185 -122.83 22.58 211.53
N MET A 186 -121.74 21.80 211.60
CA MET A 186 -120.68 21.79 210.56
C MET A 186 -121.09 21.06 209.27
N ASP A 187 -121.88 19.98 209.36
CA ASP A 187 -122.21 19.12 208.20
C ASP A 187 -122.97 19.86 207.08
N GLY A 188 -123.69 20.93 207.43
CA GLY A 188 -124.41 21.75 206.46
C GLY A 188 -123.52 22.62 205.56
N ARG A 189 -122.28 22.92 205.96
CA ARG A 189 -121.39 23.82 205.19
C ARG A 189 -120.39 23.08 204.29
N ILE A 190 -120.14 21.79 204.57
CA ILE A 190 -119.26 20.95 203.74
C ILE A 190 -119.93 20.66 202.39
N THR A 191 -121.22 20.33 202.41
CA THR A 191 -122.00 19.99 201.21
C THR A 191 -122.10 21.15 200.21
N GLU A 192 -122.31 22.38 200.68
CA GLU A 192 -122.31 23.58 199.81
C GLU A 192 -120.96 23.78 199.09
N LEU A 193 -119.83 23.54 199.77
CA LEU A 193 -118.49 23.68 199.19
C LEU A 193 -118.13 22.55 198.22
N GLU A 194 -118.69 21.35 198.42
CA GLU A 194 -118.53 20.24 197.48
C GLU A 194 -119.27 20.49 196.15
N ASP A 195 -120.47 21.08 196.21
CA ASP A 195 -121.23 21.50 195.02
C ASP A 195 -120.52 22.62 194.24
N GLU A 196 -120.03 23.67 194.93
CA GLU A 196 -119.25 24.76 194.31
C GLU A 196 -117.96 24.24 193.63
N LEU A 197 -117.25 23.30 194.27
CA LEU A 197 -116.07 22.65 193.69
C LEU A 197 -116.41 21.86 192.41
N GLN A 198 -117.56 21.20 192.39
CA GLN A 198 -117.99 20.40 191.24
C GLN A 198 -118.43 21.26 190.06
N GLU A 199 -119.07 22.41 190.31
CA GLU A 199 -119.45 23.35 189.26
C GLU A 199 -118.21 24.01 188.61
N ALA A 200 -117.21 24.39 189.42
CA ALA A 200 -115.93 24.92 188.92
C ALA A 200 -115.19 23.90 188.02
N ARG A 201 -115.19 22.61 188.39
CA ARG A 201 -114.60 21.54 187.57
C ARG A 201 -115.29 21.42 186.20
N GLN A 202 -116.62 21.47 186.16
CA GLN A 202 -117.38 21.41 184.91
C GLN A 202 -117.09 22.61 183.98
N GLN A 203 -116.85 23.81 184.54
CA GLN A 203 -116.48 24.98 183.74
C GLN A 203 -115.08 24.86 183.12
N ILE A 204 -114.11 24.29 183.86
CA ILE A 204 -112.75 24.03 183.34
C ILE A 204 -112.81 23.00 182.21
N GLU A 205 -113.48 21.86 182.43
CA GLU A 205 -113.64 20.80 181.41
C GLU A 205 -114.34 21.34 180.14
N ALA A 206 -115.35 22.20 180.29
CA ALA A 206 -116.02 22.85 179.16
C ALA A 206 -115.15 23.87 178.40
N LEU A 207 -114.16 24.50 179.06
CA LEU A 207 -113.20 25.40 178.42
C LEU A 207 -112.07 24.62 177.72
N GLU A 208 -111.56 23.56 178.35
CA GLU A 208 -110.58 22.65 177.74
C GLU A 208 -111.15 21.98 176.50
N ALA A 209 -112.38 21.48 176.56
CA ALA A 209 -113.08 20.90 175.40
C ALA A 209 -113.23 21.91 174.24
N LYS A 210 -113.54 23.17 174.52
CA LYS A 210 -113.62 24.24 173.50
C LYS A 210 -112.25 24.59 172.90
N ASN A 211 -111.20 24.60 173.72
CA ASN A 211 -109.84 24.86 173.26
C ASN A 211 -109.36 23.74 172.32
N LEU A 212 -109.52 22.48 172.76
CA LEU A 212 -109.24 21.30 171.93
C LEU A 212 -110.05 21.29 170.63
N HIS A 213 -111.33 21.67 170.67
CA HIS A 213 -112.16 21.75 169.46
C HIS A 213 -111.64 22.79 168.46
N CYS A 214 -111.34 24.02 168.91
CA CYS A 214 -110.74 25.08 168.10
C CYS A 214 -109.35 24.69 167.54
N GLN A 215 -108.57 23.92 168.30
CA GLN A 215 -107.28 23.40 167.85
C GLN A 215 -107.45 22.30 166.79
N CYS A 216 -108.45 21.43 166.93
CA CYS A 216 -108.82 20.43 165.92
C CYS A 216 -109.31 21.06 164.62
N GLU A 217 -110.19 22.08 164.68
CA GLU A 217 -110.67 22.80 163.48
C GLU A 217 -109.52 23.41 162.68
N LYS A 218 -108.55 24.06 163.35
CA LYS A 218 -107.35 24.61 162.70
C LYS A 218 -106.47 23.53 162.09
N LEU A 219 -106.34 22.36 162.74
CA LEU A 219 -105.58 21.24 162.19
C LEU A 219 -106.30 20.61 160.99
N GLU A 220 -107.63 20.53 160.99
CA GLU A 220 -108.41 20.12 159.83
C GLU A 220 -108.29 21.09 158.65
N GLU A 221 -108.32 22.40 158.90
CA GLU A 221 -108.20 23.42 157.86
C GLU A 221 -106.81 23.38 157.21
N ASN A 222 -105.74 23.27 158.02
CA ASN A 222 -104.38 23.04 157.52
C ASN A 222 -104.26 21.71 156.76
N LEU A 223 -104.90 20.62 157.22
CA LEU A 223 -104.93 19.35 156.50
C LEU A 223 -105.65 19.45 155.15
N LYS A 224 -106.75 20.21 155.07
CA LYS A 224 -107.46 20.48 153.81
C LYS A 224 -106.59 21.31 152.86
N GLN A 225 -105.90 22.34 153.36
CA GLN A 225 -104.95 23.12 152.55
C GLN A 225 -103.81 22.24 152.02
N VAL A 226 -103.14 21.46 152.87
CA VAL A 226 -102.06 20.56 152.46
C VAL A 226 -102.57 19.45 151.53
N SER A 227 -103.82 19.00 151.66
CA SER A 227 -104.43 18.06 150.70
C SER A 227 -104.61 18.69 149.32
N ASN A 228 -105.11 19.93 149.27
CA ASN A 228 -105.29 20.66 148.01
C ASN A 228 -103.93 20.95 147.34
N GLU A 229 -102.94 21.45 148.09
CA GLU A 229 -101.58 21.69 147.58
C GLU A 229 -100.92 20.40 147.07
N LYS A 230 -101.16 19.26 147.74
CA LYS A 230 -100.73 17.94 147.28
C LYS A 230 -101.44 17.52 146.00
N GLU A 231 -102.74 17.75 145.87
CA GLU A 231 -103.51 17.44 144.66
C GLU A 231 -103.06 18.30 143.47
N ASP A 232 -102.81 19.59 143.67
CA ASP A 232 -102.24 20.50 142.66
C ASP A 232 -100.83 20.08 142.23
N LEU A 233 -99.96 19.71 143.18
CA LEU A 233 -98.63 19.18 142.86
C LEU A 233 -98.70 17.83 142.13
N VAL A 234 -99.64 16.95 142.48
CA VAL A 234 -99.87 15.68 141.75
C VAL A 234 -100.38 15.98 140.33
N ALA A 235 -101.28 16.95 140.15
CA ALA A 235 -101.75 17.37 138.84
C ALA A 235 -100.60 17.96 137.98
N ALA A 236 -99.74 18.80 138.56
CA ALA A 236 -98.56 19.36 137.88
C ALA A 236 -97.51 18.29 137.52
N ILE A 237 -97.30 17.29 138.38
CA ILE A 237 -96.43 16.13 138.10
C ILE A 237 -97.02 15.26 136.99
N LEU A 238 -98.34 15.06 136.96
CA LEU A 238 -99.00 14.32 135.88
C LEU A 238 -98.95 15.09 134.55
N ALA A 239 -99.16 16.40 134.56
CA ALA A 239 -99.05 17.24 133.37
C ALA A 239 -97.63 17.22 132.79
N SER A 240 -96.61 17.48 133.62
CA SER A 240 -95.20 17.43 133.19
C SER A 240 -94.74 16.02 132.78
N LYS A 241 -95.26 14.96 133.41
CA LYS A 241 -95.03 13.58 132.96
C LYS A 241 -95.57 13.35 131.56
N ASN A 242 -96.81 13.77 131.30
CA ASN A 242 -97.43 13.61 129.97
C ASN A 242 -96.66 14.43 128.92
N GLU A 243 -96.27 15.67 129.22
CA GLU A 243 -95.46 16.50 128.33
C GLU A 243 -94.08 15.87 128.02
N ILE A 244 -93.43 15.25 129.01
CA ILE A 244 -92.20 14.45 128.80
C ILE A 244 -92.47 13.22 127.92
N GLU A 245 -93.63 12.58 128.07
CA GLU A 245 -94.01 11.40 127.28
C GLU A 245 -94.31 11.78 125.81
N ASP A 246 -94.99 12.90 125.58
CA ASP A 246 -95.24 13.50 124.26
C ASP A 246 -93.93 13.93 123.59
N LEU A 247 -93.08 14.71 124.27
CA LEU A 247 -91.75 15.11 123.77
C LEU A 247 -90.85 13.91 123.46
N LYS A 248 -90.95 12.83 124.25
CA LYS A 248 -90.25 11.57 123.98
C LYS A 248 -90.82 10.86 122.76
N GLY A 249 -92.13 10.94 122.53
CA GLY A 249 -92.80 10.48 121.31
C GLY A 249 -92.33 11.27 120.07
N GLU A 250 -92.29 12.59 120.15
CA GLU A 250 -91.76 13.47 119.10
C GLU A 250 -90.29 13.19 118.81
N MET A 251 -89.44 13.10 119.84
CA MET A 251 -88.02 12.74 119.71
C MET A 251 -87.84 11.35 119.07
N ALA A 252 -88.68 10.36 119.42
CA ALA A 252 -88.64 9.04 118.78
C ALA A 252 -89.12 9.08 117.31
N SER A 253 -90.09 9.93 116.98
CA SER A 253 -90.59 10.10 115.61
C SER A 253 -89.59 10.83 114.71
N THR A 254 -88.93 11.86 115.22
CA THR A 254 -87.86 12.60 114.52
C THR A 254 -86.61 11.75 114.36
N ALA A 255 -86.22 10.96 115.37
CA ALA A 255 -85.15 9.97 115.25
C ALA A 255 -85.44 8.96 114.12
N LYS A 256 -86.63 8.36 114.09
CA LYS A 256 -87.06 7.47 112.99
C LYS A 256 -87.06 8.16 111.63
N HIS A 257 -87.43 9.44 111.57
CA HIS A 257 -87.41 10.21 110.33
C HIS A 257 -85.97 10.42 109.83
N PHE A 258 -85.02 10.79 110.70
CA PHE A 258 -83.61 10.89 110.34
C PHE A 258 -82.99 9.54 109.98
N GLU A 259 -83.34 8.46 110.68
CA GLU A 259 -82.91 7.09 110.34
C GLU A 259 -83.38 6.69 108.93
N ALA A 260 -84.65 6.97 108.59
CA ALA A 260 -85.16 6.74 107.24
C ALA A 260 -84.47 7.63 106.17
N GLN A 261 -84.14 8.89 106.50
CA GLN A 261 -83.35 9.75 105.61
C GLN A 261 -81.92 9.23 105.40
N LEU A 262 -81.27 8.73 106.45
CA LEU A 262 -79.93 8.14 106.37
C LEU A 262 -79.94 6.90 105.47
N VAL A 263 -80.86 5.95 105.69
CA VAL A 263 -81.01 4.76 104.82
C VAL A 263 -81.30 5.14 103.37
N HIS A 264 -82.11 6.18 103.12
CA HIS A 264 -82.34 6.69 101.77
C HIS A 264 -81.08 7.29 101.13
N ARG A 265 -80.29 8.05 101.90
CA ARG A 265 -79.01 8.62 101.44
C ARG A 265 -77.95 7.54 101.21
N ASP A 266 -77.85 6.54 102.08
CA ASP A 266 -76.95 5.39 101.91
C ASP A 266 -77.30 4.59 100.65
N HIS A 267 -78.60 4.39 100.37
CA HIS A 267 -79.04 3.77 99.12
C HIS A 267 -78.69 4.62 97.88
N GLU A 268 -78.83 5.95 97.95
CA GLU A 268 -78.44 6.85 96.85
C GLU A 268 -76.92 6.90 96.65
N ILE A 269 -76.13 6.82 97.74
CA ILE A 269 -74.67 6.70 97.71
C ILE A 269 -74.24 5.38 97.07
N GLU A 270 -74.82 4.25 97.47
CA GLU A 270 -74.48 2.94 96.89
C GLU A 270 -74.87 2.87 95.41
N LYS A 271 -76.01 3.47 95.02
CA LYS A 271 -76.37 3.62 93.60
C LYS A 271 -75.33 4.44 92.83
N ARG A 272 -74.93 5.61 93.34
CA ARG A 272 -73.90 6.47 92.72
C ARG A 272 -72.54 5.75 92.63
N LYS A 273 -72.20 4.95 93.64
CA LYS A 273 -70.99 4.13 93.67
C LYS A 273 -71.02 3.04 92.59
N GLN A 274 -72.14 2.36 92.41
CA GLN A 274 -72.33 1.40 91.30
C GLN A 274 -72.30 2.07 89.92
N GLU A 275 -72.90 3.26 89.78
CA GLU A 275 -72.81 4.07 88.54
C GLU A 275 -71.34 4.45 88.23
N VAL A 276 -70.56 4.84 89.25
CA VAL A 276 -69.11 5.14 89.11
C VAL A 276 -68.30 3.90 88.76
N GLU A 277 -68.57 2.74 89.38
CA GLU A 277 -67.88 1.48 89.08
C GLU A 277 -68.15 1.01 87.64
N GLN A 278 -69.40 1.11 87.17
CA GLN A 278 -69.72 0.80 85.76
C GLN A 278 -69.04 1.75 84.76
N VAL A 279 -68.77 2.99 85.15
CA VAL A 279 -68.04 3.97 84.31
C VAL A 279 -66.54 3.73 84.37
N SER A 280 -65.97 3.40 85.53
CA SER A 280 -64.54 3.04 85.67
C SER A 280 -64.22 1.76 84.90
N GLU A 281 -65.08 0.74 84.97
CA GLU A 281 -64.98 -0.49 84.17
C GLU A 281 -65.00 -0.19 82.67
N LYS A 282 -65.99 0.57 82.17
CA LYS A 282 -66.06 0.95 80.74
C LYS A 282 -64.82 1.71 80.30
N TYR A 283 -64.38 2.69 81.08
CA TYR A 283 -63.16 3.44 80.82
C TYR A 283 -61.92 2.54 80.80
N PHE A 284 -61.83 1.55 81.68
CA PHE A 284 -60.73 0.58 81.69
C PHE A 284 -60.73 -0.31 80.44
N HIS A 285 -61.90 -0.79 79.99
CA HIS A 285 -62.04 -1.55 78.75
C HIS A 285 -61.67 -0.71 77.51
N GLU A 286 -62.15 0.53 77.42
CA GLU A 286 -61.80 1.47 76.33
C GLU A 286 -60.30 1.79 76.34
N LYS A 287 -59.72 2.05 77.52
CA LYS A 287 -58.27 2.26 77.69
C LYS A 287 -57.47 1.04 77.25
N SER A 288 -57.90 -0.17 77.63
CA SER A 288 -57.23 -1.42 77.23
C SER A 288 -57.30 -1.63 75.71
N ALA A 289 -58.46 -1.36 75.09
CA ALA A 289 -58.62 -1.46 73.64
C ALA A 289 -57.74 -0.45 72.88
N LEU A 290 -57.65 0.78 73.38
CA LEU A 290 -56.75 1.81 72.83
C LEU A 290 -55.27 1.44 72.99
N VAL A 291 -54.87 0.84 74.13
CA VAL A 291 -53.49 0.35 74.32
C VAL A 291 -53.16 -0.75 73.31
N SER A 292 -54.02 -1.75 73.15
CA SER A 292 -53.78 -2.83 72.17
C SER A 292 -53.77 -2.32 70.72
N GLU A 293 -54.56 -1.29 70.38
CA GLU A 293 -54.50 -0.66 69.05
C GLU A 293 -53.21 0.16 68.86
N ILE A 294 -52.70 0.82 69.91
CA ILE A 294 -51.39 1.50 69.88
C ILE A 294 -50.26 0.47 69.67
N GLU A 295 -50.27 -0.65 70.41
CA GLU A 295 -49.30 -1.74 70.24
C GLU A 295 -49.34 -2.31 68.81
N ARG A 296 -50.55 -2.54 68.27
CA ARG A 296 -50.74 -2.99 66.88
C ARG A 296 -50.20 -1.98 65.86
N LEU A 297 -50.41 -0.69 66.09
CA LEU A 297 -49.89 0.37 65.23
C LEU A 297 -48.37 0.49 65.32
N GLN A 298 -47.78 0.33 66.51
CA GLN A 298 -46.33 0.32 66.72
C GLN A 298 -45.67 -0.84 65.96
N GLU A 299 -46.23 -2.05 65.99
CA GLU A 299 -45.70 -3.18 65.23
C GLU A 299 -45.85 -2.98 63.71
N VAL A 300 -46.91 -2.30 63.25
CA VAL A 300 -47.03 -1.87 61.84
C VAL A 300 -45.97 -0.84 61.46
N VAL A 301 -45.71 0.17 62.29
CA VAL A 301 -44.66 1.18 62.07
C VAL A 301 -43.28 0.50 61.98
N LYS A 302 -42.95 -0.37 62.94
CA LYS A 302 -41.70 -1.15 62.97
C LYS A 302 -41.52 -2.04 61.73
N ASN A 303 -42.61 -2.60 61.19
CA ASN A 303 -42.57 -3.33 59.93
C ASN A 303 -42.34 -2.41 58.71
N PHE A 304 -42.89 -1.20 58.70
CA PHE A 304 -42.56 -0.19 57.69
C PHE A 304 -41.11 0.29 57.80
N GLU A 305 -40.57 0.49 59.00
CA GLU A 305 -39.16 0.84 59.22
C GLU A 305 -38.23 -0.26 58.69
N ARG A 306 -38.50 -1.54 58.99
CA ARG A 306 -37.75 -2.67 58.45
C ARG A 306 -37.82 -2.72 56.92
N ASN A 307 -39.01 -2.60 56.34
CA ASN A 307 -39.18 -2.53 54.88
C ASN A 307 -38.44 -1.33 54.27
N LEU A 308 -38.40 -0.18 54.96
CA LEU A 308 -37.66 1.00 54.51
C LEU A 308 -36.15 0.75 54.49
N THR A 309 -35.60 0.10 55.52
CA THR A 309 -34.18 -0.26 55.56
C THR A 309 -33.80 -1.31 54.51
N GLU A 310 -34.71 -2.24 54.21
CA GLU A 310 -34.56 -3.24 53.16
C GLU A 310 -34.53 -2.57 51.78
N VAL A 311 -35.50 -1.71 51.48
CA VAL A 311 -35.57 -0.93 50.22
C VAL A 311 -34.39 0.03 50.08
N THR A 312 -33.87 0.65 51.15
CA THR A 312 -32.65 1.48 51.04
C THR A 312 -31.39 0.64 50.81
N GLY A 313 -31.32 -0.58 51.34
CA GLY A 313 -30.28 -1.56 51.01
C GLY A 313 -30.31 -2.00 49.55
N GLU A 314 -31.47 -2.41 49.05
CA GLU A 314 -31.68 -2.74 47.63
C GLU A 314 -31.33 -1.56 46.72
N LYS A 315 -31.74 -0.34 47.09
CA LYS A 315 -31.40 0.88 46.36
C LYS A 315 -29.88 1.08 46.26
N LEU A 316 -29.13 0.93 47.36
CA LEU A 316 -27.67 1.06 47.34
C LEU A 316 -27.01 -0.03 46.50
N GLN A 317 -27.56 -1.25 46.50
CA GLN A 317 -27.08 -2.34 45.64
C GLN A 317 -27.34 -2.05 44.15
N LEU A 318 -28.50 -1.50 43.80
CA LEU A 318 -28.81 -1.05 42.44
C LEU A 318 -27.94 0.15 42.01
N GLU A 319 -27.69 1.12 42.90
CA GLU A 319 -26.78 2.23 42.62
C GLU A 319 -25.33 1.75 42.39
N ALA A 320 -24.89 0.68 43.05
CA ALA A 320 -23.60 0.04 42.78
C ALA A 320 -23.60 -0.66 41.40
N GLN A 321 -24.62 -1.46 41.10
CA GLN A 321 -24.76 -2.13 39.79
C GLN A 321 -24.84 -1.13 38.63
N VAL A 322 -25.50 0.02 38.81
CA VAL A 322 -25.54 1.09 37.80
C VAL A 322 -24.14 1.66 37.56
N LYS A 323 -23.33 1.90 38.60
CA LYS A 323 -21.93 2.35 38.43
C LYS A 323 -21.06 1.32 37.72
N ASP A 324 -21.22 0.04 38.04
CA ASP A 324 -20.49 -1.04 37.35
C ASP A 324 -20.89 -1.09 35.86
N LEU A 325 -22.18 -0.93 35.55
CA LEU A 325 -22.68 -0.84 34.17
C LEU A 325 -22.20 0.42 33.44
N GLU A 326 -22.15 1.59 34.10
CA GLU A 326 -21.56 2.81 33.55
C GLU A 326 -20.07 2.61 33.25
N GLN A 327 -19.31 1.97 34.14
CA GLN A 327 -17.90 1.64 33.89
C GLN A 327 -17.73 0.67 32.72
N VAL A 328 -18.56 -0.36 32.62
CA VAL A 328 -18.56 -1.29 31.47
C VAL A 328 -18.94 -0.57 30.17
N SER A 329 -19.90 0.36 30.20
CA SER A 329 -20.27 1.18 29.03
C SER A 329 -19.09 2.04 28.57
N ASN A 330 -18.42 2.74 29.48
CA ASN A 330 -17.24 3.55 29.14
C ASN A 330 -16.12 2.70 28.52
N ASN A 331 -15.84 1.51 29.08
CA ASN A 331 -14.85 0.58 28.52
C ASN A 331 -15.26 0.09 27.11
N LEU A 332 -16.56 -0.09 26.86
CA LEU A 332 -17.09 -0.48 25.55
C LEU A 332 -16.99 0.66 24.54
N ASP A 333 -17.22 1.91 24.96
CA ASP A 333 -17.06 3.11 24.13
C ASP A 333 -15.58 3.35 23.76
N ASP A 334 -14.65 3.16 24.69
CA ASP A 334 -13.20 3.18 24.42
C ASP A 334 -12.81 2.09 23.41
N SER A 335 -13.31 0.86 23.61
CA SER A 335 -13.10 -0.26 22.69
C SER A 335 -13.69 0.01 21.30
N SER A 336 -14.86 0.64 21.24
CA SER A 336 -15.54 1.06 20.01
C SER A 336 -14.73 2.13 19.27
N ALA A 337 -14.20 3.12 19.99
CA ALA A 337 -13.30 4.14 19.44
C ALA A 337 -12.00 3.52 18.89
N GLU A 338 -11.46 2.49 19.53
CA GLU A 338 -10.31 1.74 19.00
C GLU A 338 -10.66 0.90 17.76
N ILE A 339 -11.83 0.24 17.73
CA ILE A 339 -12.34 -0.43 16.53
C ILE A 339 -12.49 0.55 15.36
N ILE A 340 -12.98 1.77 15.59
CA ILE A 340 -13.08 2.81 14.55
C ILE A 340 -11.69 3.22 14.02
N LYS A 341 -10.68 3.38 14.90
CA LYS A 341 -9.29 3.65 14.48
C LYS A 341 -8.74 2.50 13.63
N LEU A 342 -8.93 1.25 14.07
CA LEU A 342 -8.49 0.07 13.34
C LEU A 342 -9.19 -0.07 11.98
N GLN A 343 -10.49 0.23 11.90
CA GLN A 343 -11.23 0.28 10.62
C GLN A 343 -10.69 1.36 9.67
N GLY A 344 -10.26 2.51 10.21
CA GLY A 344 -9.55 3.53 9.43
C GLY A 344 -8.24 2.99 8.83
N ILE A 345 -7.39 2.41 9.68
CA ILE A 345 -6.11 1.80 9.26
C ILE A 345 -6.32 0.69 8.23
N ILE A 346 -7.36 -0.14 8.39
CA ILE A 346 -7.71 -1.19 7.43
C ILE A 346 -8.10 -0.60 6.07
N LYS A 347 -8.90 0.48 6.03
CA LYS A 347 -9.25 1.17 4.78
C LYS A 347 -8.02 1.78 4.10
N ASP A 348 -7.13 2.41 4.86
CA ASP A 348 -5.89 2.98 4.32
C ASP A 348 -4.95 1.89 3.76
N LEU A 349 -4.84 0.75 4.44
CA LEU A 349 -4.09 -0.41 3.97
C LEU A 349 -4.73 -1.07 2.74
N GLN A 350 -6.06 -1.12 2.65
CA GLN A 350 -6.78 -1.60 1.46
C GLN A 350 -6.53 -0.70 0.25
N ALA A 351 -6.65 0.63 0.42
CA ALA A 351 -6.38 1.59 -0.63
C ALA A 351 -4.92 1.53 -1.12
N ARG A 352 -3.96 1.35 -0.19
CA ARG A 352 -2.55 1.11 -0.54
C ARG A 352 -2.34 -0.21 -1.29
N LEU A 353 -2.94 -1.30 -0.83
CA LEU A 353 -2.82 -2.60 -1.50
C LEU A 353 -3.40 -2.57 -2.93
N GLU A 354 -4.51 -1.85 -3.13
CA GLU A 354 -5.11 -1.67 -4.45
C GLU A 354 -4.25 -0.78 -5.35
N ASN A 355 -3.63 0.29 -4.81
CA ASN A 355 -2.64 1.08 -5.53
C ASN A 355 -1.40 0.23 -5.91
N ASP A 356 -0.82 -0.51 -4.97
CA ASP A 356 0.32 -1.40 -5.20
C ASP A 356 -0.02 -2.50 -6.24
N SER A 357 -1.27 -2.99 -6.25
CA SER A 357 -1.77 -3.93 -7.26
C SER A 357 -1.91 -3.29 -8.65
N ASN A 358 -2.37 -2.04 -8.72
CA ASN A 358 -2.45 -1.29 -9.97
C ASN A 358 -1.04 -0.96 -10.51
N GLU A 359 -0.11 -0.53 -9.66
CA GLU A 359 1.30 -0.32 -10.02
C GLU A 359 1.95 -1.62 -10.51
N LYS A 360 1.69 -2.76 -9.85
CA LYS A 360 2.13 -4.08 -10.30
C LYS A 360 1.59 -4.40 -11.70
N GLY A 361 0.32 -4.12 -11.98
CA GLY A 361 -0.27 -4.30 -13.32
C GLY A 361 0.45 -3.47 -14.39
N VAL A 362 0.75 -2.20 -14.11
CA VAL A 362 1.52 -1.33 -15.02
C VAL A 362 2.96 -1.83 -15.21
N LEU A 363 3.58 -2.40 -14.17
CA LEU A 363 4.91 -3.01 -14.27
C LEU A 363 4.89 -4.32 -15.08
N GLU A 364 3.84 -5.13 -14.97
CA GLU A 364 3.63 -6.33 -15.78
C GLU A 364 3.40 -5.98 -17.27
N GLU A 365 2.62 -4.93 -17.55
CA GLU A 365 2.43 -4.41 -18.91
C GLU A 365 3.76 -3.93 -19.52
N ARG A 366 4.52 -3.09 -18.80
CA ARG A 366 5.87 -2.66 -19.22
C ARG A 366 6.86 -3.82 -19.37
N ALA A 367 6.74 -4.87 -18.57
CA ALA A 367 7.56 -6.06 -18.72
C ALA A 367 7.22 -6.82 -20.01
N MET A 368 5.93 -6.91 -20.39
CA MET A 368 5.50 -7.47 -21.67
C MET A 368 5.97 -6.62 -22.86
N GLU A 369 5.89 -5.28 -22.77
CA GLU A 369 6.45 -4.37 -23.78
C GLU A 369 7.96 -4.56 -23.94
N LEU A 370 8.72 -4.62 -22.84
CA LEU A 370 10.17 -4.85 -22.86
C LEU A 370 10.52 -6.23 -23.45
N GLU A 371 9.76 -7.27 -23.13
CA GLU A 371 9.95 -8.63 -23.68
C GLU A 371 9.63 -8.67 -25.20
N GLN A 372 8.67 -7.87 -25.67
CA GLN A 372 8.38 -7.68 -27.09
C GLN A 372 9.51 -6.94 -27.81
N VAL A 373 10.01 -5.85 -27.24
CA VAL A 373 11.19 -5.12 -27.76
C VAL A 373 12.43 -6.01 -27.76
N ARG A 374 12.60 -6.87 -26.74
CA ARG A 374 13.72 -7.84 -26.69
C ARG A 374 13.64 -8.85 -27.84
N ARG A 375 12.46 -9.37 -28.17
CA ARG A 375 12.26 -10.24 -29.35
C ARG A 375 12.61 -9.50 -30.64
N GLN A 376 12.07 -8.30 -30.86
CA GLN A 376 12.40 -7.49 -32.05
C GLN A 376 13.90 -7.19 -32.17
N LEU A 377 14.60 -7.00 -31.05
CA LEU A 377 16.05 -6.85 -31.01
C LEU A 377 16.78 -8.16 -31.30
N GLU A 378 16.27 -9.31 -30.84
CA GLU A 378 16.83 -10.64 -31.12
C GLU A 378 16.65 -11.04 -32.60
N ASP A 379 15.50 -10.70 -33.19
CA ASP A 379 15.17 -10.90 -34.61
C ASP A 379 16.07 -10.02 -35.51
N SER A 380 16.11 -8.71 -35.28
CA SER A 380 16.99 -7.79 -36.03
C SER A 380 18.49 -8.12 -35.83
N ARG A 381 18.87 -8.70 -34.69
CA ARG A 381 20.23 -9.22 -34.45
C ARG A 381 20.48 -10.59 -35.10
N ALA A 382 19.44 -11.34 -35.49
CA ALA A 382 19.55 -12.51 -36.36
C ALA A 382 19.72 -12.07 -37.82
N GLU A 383 18.89 -11.15 -38.30
CA GLU A 383 19.04 -10.52 -39.62
C GLU A 383 20.44 -9.91 -39.80
N ALA A 384 20.95 -9.17 -38.80
CA ALA A 384 22.29 -8.62 -38.84
C ALA A 384 23.39 -9.70 -38.93
N ARG A 385 23.21 -10.86 -38.30
CA ARG A 385 24.14 -12.00 -38.41
C ARG A 385 24.07 -12.66 -39.80
N GLU A 386 22.88 -12.78 -40.37
CA GLU A 386 22.67 -13.31 -41.71
C GLU A 386 23.25 -12.38 -42.77
N LEU A 387 22.99 -11.08 -42.69
CA LEU A 387 23.64 -10.06 -43.51
C LEU A 387 25.17 -10.11 -43.36
N GLN A 388 25.70 -10.24 -42.14
CA GLN A 388 27.14 -10.35 -41.92
C GLN A 388 27.75 -11.66 -42.51
N ALA A 389 26.98 -12.75 -42.56
CA ALA A 389 27.37 -13.97 -43.27
C ALA A 389 27.39 -13.72 -44.79
N THR A 390 26.34 -13.16 -45.37
CA THR A 390 26.32 -12.85 -46.82
C THR A 390 27.42 -11.87 -47.24
N ILE A 391 27.78 -10.89 -46.39
CA ILE A 391 28.90 -9.98 -46.62
C ILE A 391 30.23 -10.74 -46.59
N LYS A 392 30.39 -11.75 -45.72
CA LYS A 392 31.58 -12.61 -45.72
C LYS A 392 31.65 -13.45 -47.00
N ASP A 393 30.56 -14.11 -47.38
CA ASP A 393 30.52 -14.95 -48.57
C ASP A 393 30.81 -14.14 -49.84
N LEU A 394 30.18 -12.96 -49.99
CA LEU A 394 30.46 -12.01 -51.08
C LEU A 394 31.91 -11.48 -51.07
N LYS A 395 32.53 -11.36 -49.90
CA LYS A 395 33.94 -10.97 -49.78
C LYS A 395 34.86 -12.11 -50.21
N ASP A 396 34.58 -13.34 -49.78
CA ASP A 396 35.34 -14.53 -50.15
C ASP A 396 35.22 -14.77 -51.68
N ASP A 397 34.04 -14.57 -52.27
CA ASP A 397 33.81 -14.57 -53.73
C ASP A 397 34.56 -13.44 -54.45
N LEU A 398 34.58 -12.23 -53.91
CA LEU A 398 35.35 -11.10 -54.47
C LEU A 398 36.86 -11.37 -54.44
N GLU A 399 37.37 -11.94 -53.35
CA GLU A 399 38.78 -12.30 -53.20
C GLU A 399 39.17 -13.41 -54.19
N LYS A 400 38.29 -14.40 -54.40
CA LYS A 400 38.44 -15.41 -55.45
C LYS A 400 38.41 -14.79 -56.85
N ALA A 401 37.50 -13.87 -57.15
CA ALA A 401 37.45 -13.19 -58.44
C ALA A 401 38.68 -12.30 -58.69
N LEU A 402 39.28 -11.73 -57.63
CA LEU A 402 40.56 -11.01 -57.72
C LEU A 402 41.75 -11.97 -57.96
N GLN A 403 41.73 -13.16 -57.37
CA GLN A 403 42.70 -14.24 -57.63
C GLN A 403 42.63 -14.68 -59.10
N GLU A 404 41.43 -15.02 -59.60
CA GLU A 404 41.18 -15.39 -61.00
C GLU A 404 41.59 -14.27 -61.96
N LYS A 405 41.30 -13.00 -61.62
CA LYS A 405 41.78 -11.83 -62.38
C LYS A 405 43.31 -11.74 -62.43
N ALA A 406 44.00 -12.00 -61.32
CA ALA A 406 45.46 -11.98 -61.28
C ALA A 406 46.08 -13.11 -62.13
N GLU A 407 45.48 -14.30 -62.11
CA GLU A 407 45.86 -15.41 -62.99
C GLU A 407 45.64 -15.09 -64.47
N LEU A 408 44.49 -14.52 -64.82
CA LEU A 408 44.21 -14.05 -66.18
C LEU A 408 45.18 -12.94 -66.61
N GLN A 409 45.56 -12.04 -65.70
CA GLN A 409 46.51 -10.96 -65.98
C GLN A 409 47.94 -11.49 -66.18
N ASN A 410 48.34 -12.55 -65.47
CA ASN A 410 49.61 -13.25 -65.73
C ASN A 410 49.57 -13.98 -67.08
N ARG A 411 48.50 -14.72 -67.38
CA ARG A 411 48.30 -15.35 -68.70
C ARG A 411 48.30 -14.32 -69.84
N MET A 412 47.80 -13.11 -69.59
CA MET A 412 47.88 -12.00 -70.55
C MET A 412 49.33 -11.61 -70.82
N LYS A 413 50.16 -11.45 -69.77
CA LYS A 413 51.61 -11.18 -69.93
C LYS A 413 52.33 -12.31 -70.66
N ASP A 414 51.99 -13.56 -70.40
CA ASP A 414 52.57 -14.71 -71.10
C ASP A 414 52.23 -14.65 -72.60
N VAL A 415 50.98 -14.31 -72.95
CA VAL A 415 50.55 -14.11 -74.34
C VAL A 415 51.21 -12.88 -74.97
N GLU A 416 51.36 -11.77 -74.25
CA GLU A 416 52.09 -10.58 -74.69
C GLU A 416 53.57 -10.91 -74.98
N GLN A 417 54.22 -11.69 -74.11
CA GLN A 417 55.60 -12.16 -74.29
C GLN A 417 55.72 -13.05 -75.52
N VAL A 418 54.87 -14.07 -75.67
CA VAL A 418 54.83 -14.95 -76.85
C VAL A 418 54.57 -14.15 -78.13
N THR A 419 53.73 -13.11 -78.07
CA THR A 419 53.48 -12.21 -79.21
C THR A 419 54.74 -11.40 -79.55
N SER A 420 55.50 -10.94 -78.55
CA SER A 420 56.78 -10.26 -78.75
C SER A 420 57.86 -11.19 -79.33
N ASP A 421 57.92 -12.44 -78.87
CA ASP A 421 58.85 -13.46 -79.35
C ASP A 421 58.55 -13.81 -80.81
N LEU A 422 57.27 -14.00 -81.16
CA LEU A 422 56.81 -14.20 -82.54
C LEU A 422 57.12 -13.00 -83.43
N ASN A 423 56.93 -11.76 -82.95
CA ASN A 423 57.31 -10.56 -83.70
C ASN A 423 58.84 -10.50 -83.94
N SER A 424 59.65 -10.92 -82.98
CA SER A 424 61.11 -11.02 -83.16
C SER A 424 61.50 -12.07 -84.21
N LEU A 425 60.77 -13.19 -84.25
CA LEU A 425 60.95 -14.24 -85.24
C LEU A 425 60.52 -13.79 -86.64
N ILE A 426 59.39 -13.06 -86.75
CA ILE A 426 58.94 -12.43 -87.99
C ILE A 426 60.01 -11.47 -88.51
N ALA A 427 60.53 -10.55 -87.69
CA ALA A 427 61.61 -9.65 -88.08
C ALA A 427 62.90 -10.40 -88.51
N SER A 428 63.22 -11.54 -87.88
CA SER A 428 64.33 -12.40 -88.31
C SER A 428 64.06 -13.08 -89.65
N LEU A 429 62.82 -13.48 -89.94
CA LEU A 429 62.41 -14.07 -91.21
C LEU A 429 62.34 -13.02 -92.33
N GLU A 430 61.88 -11.81 -92.05
CA GLU A 430 61.92 -10.66 -92.97
C GLU A 430 63.36 -10.25 -93.31
N SER A 431 64.26 -10.25 -92.32
CA SER A 431 65.70 -10.05 -92.54
C SER A 431 66.34 -11.16 -93.41
N LYS A 432 65.86 -12.40 -93.30
CA LYS A 432 66.30 -13.50 -94.18
C LYS A 432 65.71 -13.38 -95.58
N LEU A 433 64.44 -12.97 -95.70
CA LEU A 433 63.76 -12.78 -96.97
C LEU A 433 64.47 -11.70 -97.79
N THR A 434 64.71 -10.52 -97.20
CA THR A 434 65.46 -9.43 -97.83
C THR A 434 66.88 -9.81 -98.21
N ALA A 435 67.56 -10.67 -97.42
CA ALA A 435 68.86 -11.23 -97.80
C ALA A 435 68.76 -12.18 -99.01
N THR A 436 67.71 -13.00 -99.12
CA THR A 436 67.49 -13.86 -100.31
C THR A 436 67.05 -13.08 -101.54
N GLU A 437 66.29 -11.99 -101.37
CA GLU A 437 65.93 -11.06 -102.45
C GLU A 437 67.20 -10.38 -103.01
N ALA A 438 68.10 -9.91 -102.14
CA ALA A 438 69.39 -9.36 -102.56
C ALA A 438 70.28 -10.37 -103.31
N GLN A 439 70.25 -11.66 -102.95
CA GLN A 439 70.93 -12.72 -103.70
C GLN A 439 70.31 -12.96 -105.08
N LEU A 440 68.99 -12.81 -105.20
CA LEU A 440 68.25 -12.95 -106.47
C LEU A 440 68.58 -11.77 -107.42
N GLU A 441 68.66 -10.56 -106.88
CA GLU A 441 69.09 -9.35 -107.60
C GLU A 441 70.54 -9.49 -108.10
N GLN A 442 71.45 -10.04 -107.27
CA GLN A 442 72.84 -10.29 -107.66
C GLN A 442 72.95 -11.32 -108.80
N LEU A 443 72.20 -12.43 -108.75
CA LEU A 443 72.12 -13.39 -109.86
C LEU A 443 71.51 -12.78 -111.14
N HIS A 444 70.65 -11.78 -111.01
CA HIS A 444 70.13 -11.02 -112.15
C HIS A 444 71.21 -10.14 -112.81
N VAL A 445 72.12 -9.55 -112.03
CA VAL A 445 73.28 -8.81 -112.56
C VAL A 445 74.26 -9.75 -113.27
N GLU A 446 74.65 -10.87 -112.65
CA GLU A 446 75.55 -11.86 -113.26
C GLU A 446 74.97 -12.45 -114.57
N LYS A 447 73.64 -12.64 -114.63
CA LYS A 447 72.93 -13.05 -115.85
C LYS A 447 72.97 -11.98 -116.95
N ALA A 448 72.88 -10.70 -116.60
CA ALA A 448 72.98 -9.60 -117.56
C ALA A 448 74.41 -9.48 -118.14
N GLU A 449 75.44 -9.64 -117.31
CA GLU A 449 76.84 -9.64 -117.73
C GLU A 449 77.17 -10.82 -118.66
N ALA A 450 76.70 -12.03 -118.32
CA ALA A 450 76.85 -13.21 -119.19
C ALA A 450 76.13 -13.05 -120.54
N SER A 451 74.97 -12.37 -120.58
CA SER A 451 74.27 -12.05 -121.82
C SER A 451 75.10 -11.10 -122.71
N LEU A 452 75.66 -10.04 -122.13
CA LEU A 452 76.48 -9.05 -122.84
C LEU A 452 77.73 -9.68 -123.48
N GLU A 453 78.40 -10.60 -122.78
CA GLU A 453 79.58 -11.28 -123.30
C GLU A 453 79.23 -12.27 -124.42
N SER A 454 78.07 -12.94 -124.33
CA SER A 454 77.57 -13.79 -125.42
C SER A 454 77.24 -13.00 -126.70
N GLU A 455 76.74 -11.77 -126.56
CA GLU A 455 76.38 -10.89 -127.69
C GLU A 455 77.63 -10.35 -128.40
N LYS A 456 78.71 -10.03 -127.65
CA LYS A 456 80.03 -9.73 -128.23
C LYS A 456 80.60 -10.90 -129.03
N HIS A 457 80.52 -12.13 -128.49
CA HIS A 457 80.96 -13.33 -129.21
C HIS A 457 80.12 -13.57 -130.48
N LEU A 458 78.81 -13.34 -130.44
CA LEU A 458 77.94 -13.47 -131.61
C LEU A 458 78.30 -12.45 -132.71
N SER A 459 78.56 -11.19 -132.33
CA SER A 459 78.96 -10.13 -133.26
C SER A 459 80.32 -10.42 -133.92
N HIS A 460 81.30 -10.90 -133.14
CA HIS A 460 82.60 -11.34 -133.68
C HIS A 460 82.48 -12.54 -134.63
N LEU A 461 81.59 -13.50 -134.32
CA LEU A 461 81.28 -14.64 -135.21
C LEU A 461 80.60 -14.19 -136.50
N ILE A 462 79.65 -13.24 -136.45
CA ILE A 462 79.01 -12.69 -137.65
C ILE A 462 80.03 -11.97 -138.54
N GLN A 463 80.97 -11.21 -137.96
CA GLN A 463 82.00 -10.50 -138.71
C GLN A 463 83.04 -11.44 -139.34
N THR A 464 83.43 -12.51 -138.64
CA THR A 464 84.35 -13.55 -139.18
C THR A 464 83.66 -14.43 -140.23
N ILE A 465 82.38 -14.78 -140.06
CA ILE A 465 81.59 -15.48 -141.09
C ILE A 465 81.45 -14.62 -142.36
N ALA A 466 81.24 -13.30 -142.22
CA ALA A 466 81.19 -12.40 -143.37
C ALA A 466 82.54 -12.35 -144.13
N HIS A 467 83.66 -12.28 -143.39
CA HIS A 467 85.00 -12.29 -143.97
C HIS A 467 85.30 -13.61 -144.70
N LEU A 468 85.09 -14.75 -144.05
CA LEU A 468 85.29 -16.08 -144.64
C LEU A 468 84.37 -16.31 -145.85
N LYS A 469 83.16 -15.74 -145.85
CA LYS A 469 82.26 -15.82 -147.02
C LYS A 469 82.83 -15.05 -148.22
N THR A 470 83.38 -13.86 -148.03
CA THR A 470 84.05 -13.12 -149.11
C THR A 470 85.32 -13.80 -149.61
N GLU A 471 86.05 -14.48 -148.73
CA GLU A 471 87.27 -15.23 -149.08
C GLU A 471 86.94 -16.53 -149.85
N ILE A 472 85.88 -17.24 -149.46
CA ILE A 472 85.35 -18.40 -150.19
C ILE A 472 84.84 -18.01 -151.59
N GLU A 473 84.14 -16.88 -151.72
CA GLU A 473 83.68 -16.37 -153.03
C GLU A 473 84.89 -16.13 -153.97
N LEU A 474 85.95 -15.49 -153.46
CA LEU A 474 87.16 -15.16 -154.21
C LEU A 474 87.95 -16.43 -154.59
N LEU A 475 88.19 -17.34 -153.63
CA LEU A 475 88.83 -18.64 -153.87
C LEU A 475 88.02 -19.55 -154.80
N SER A 476 86.69 -19.45 -154.82
CA SER A 476 85.85 -20.17 -155.78
C SER A 476 86.04 -19.67 -157.22
N SER A 477 86.25 -18.36 -157.39
CA SER A 477 86.54 -17.76 -158.69
C SER A 477 87.93 -18.12 -159.22
N GLU A 478 88.95 -18.19 -158.35
CA GLU A 478 90.28 -18.70 -158.69
C GLU A 478 90.24 -20.21 -158.99
N LYS A 479 89.50 -21.00 -158.19
CA LYS A 479 89.28 -22.43 -158.46
C LYS A 479 88.70 -22.62 -159.86
N ALA A 480 87.64 -21.92 -160.23
CA ALA A 480 87.03 -22.01 -161.56
C ALA A 480 88.00 -21.60 -162.69
N ALA A 481 88.86 -20.60 -162.47
CA ALA A 481 89.88 -20.21 -163.45
C ALA A 481 91.00 -21.26 -163.60
N VAL A 482 91.39 -21.94 -162.51
CA VAL A 482 92.36 -23.05 -162.54
C VAL A 482 91.73 -24.31 -163.14
N GLU A 483 90.50 -24.65 -162.79
CA GLU A 483 89.78 -25.85 -163.24
C GLU A 483 89.53 -25.82 -164.76
N ASN A 484 89.30 -24.62 -165.34
CA ASN A 484 89.30 -24.41 -166.79
C ASN A 484 90.69 -24.60 -167.43
N LYS A 485 91.77 -24.06 -166.84
CA LYS A 485 93.15 -24.28 -167.34
C LYS A 485 93.57 -25.75 -167.26
N VAL A 486 93.22 -26.43 -166.17
CA VAL A 486 93.45 -27.87 -165.98
C VAL A 486 92.65 -28.67 -167.01
N SER A 487 91.40 -28.30 -167.31
CA SER A 487 90.60 -28.97 -168.35
C SER A 487 91.22 -28.82 -169.75
N VAL A 488 91.71 -27.63 -170.11
CA VAL A 488 92.43 -27.41 -171.39
C VAL A 488 93.71 -28.23 -171.46
N LEU A 489 94.53 -28.22 -170.40
CA LEU A 489 95.76 -29.02 -170.34
C LEU A 489 95.49 -30.53 -170.30
N LEU A 490 94.38 -30.98 -169.71
CA LEU A 490 93.98 -32.39 -169.69
C LEU A 490 93.59 -32.88 -171.08
N ILE A 491 92.93 -32.05 -171.90
CA ILE A 491 92.67 -32.36 -173.32
C ILE A 491 93.99 -32.42 -174.11
N ASP A 492 94.92 -31.49 -173.86
CA ASP A 492 96.22 -31.44 -174.53
C ASP A 492 97.18 -32.57 -174.07
N VAL A 493 96.98 -33.13 -172.87
CA VAL A 493 97.70 -34.32 -172.37
C VAL A 493 97.07 -35.61 -172.89
N THR A 494 95.74 -35.77 -172.82
CA THR A 494 95.06 -36.99 -173.30
C THR A 494 95.31 -37.24 -174.79
N THR A 495 95.25 -36.20 -175.63
CA THR A 495 95.60 -36.29 -177.06
C THR A 495 97.08 -36.63 -177.32
N ARG A 496 97.99 -36.31 -176.40
CA ARG A 496 99.40 -36.77 -176.47
C ARG A 496 99.56 -38.20 -175.97
N ASP A 497 98.88 -38.59 -174.89
CA ASP A 497 98.90 -39.95 -174.35
C ASP A 497 98.31 -40.97 -175.33
N GLU A 498 97.23 -40.63 -176.03
CA GLU A 498 96.63 -41.48 -177.07
C GLU A 498 97.61 -41.73 -178.23
N LYS A 499 98.33 -40.67 -178.65
CA LYS A 499 99.37 -40.73 -179.68
C LYS A 499 100.63 -41.48 -179.21
N LEU A 500 100.98 -41.36 -177.93
CA LEU A 500 102.05 -42.13 -177.30
C LEU A 500 101.68 -43.62 -177.22
N LYS A 501 100.43 -43.94 -176.90
CA LYS A 501 99.93 -45.33 -176.87
C LYS A 501 99.92 -45.99 -178.25
N GLU A 502 99.60 -45.22 -179.29
CA GLU A 502 99.71 -45.67 -180.68
C GLU A 502 101.18 -45.93 -181.06
N MET A 503 102.11 -45.03 -180.68
CA MET A 503 103.55 -45.22 -180.85
C MET A 503 104.09 -46.43 -180.05
N ASP A 504 103.70 -46.60 -178.79
CA ASP A 504 104.13 -47.73 -177.94
C ASP A 504 103.60 -49.05 -178.48
N ASN A 505 102.33 -49.13 -178.90
CA ASN A 505 101.80 -50.34 -179.53
C ASN A 505 102.55 -50.68 -180.82
N HIS A 506 102.84 -49.67 -181.66
CA HIS A 506 103.59 -49.90 -182.89
C HIS A 506 105.04 -50.32 -182.61
N LEU A 507 105.71 -49.69 -181.63
CA LEU A 507 107.07 -50.02 -181.20
C LEU A 507 107.15 -51.40 -180.55
N HIS A 508 106.16 -51.79 -179.74
CA HIS A 508 106.11 -53.11 -179.10
C HIS A 508 105.88 -54.23 -180.12
N GLN A 509 105.03 -53.98 -181.14
CA GLN A 509 104.88 -54.86 -182.31
C GLN A 509 106.22 -55.02 -183.05
N LEU A 510 106.89 -53.91 -183.36
CA LEU A 510 108.19 -53.86 -184.03
C LEU A 510 109.28 -54.58 -183.23
N HIS A 511 109.27 -54.43 -181.90
CA HIS A 511 110.23 -55.07 -180.99
C HIS A 511 109.98 -56.58 -180.89
N LEU A 512 108.72 -57.04 -180.87
CA LEU A 512 108.41 -58.46 -180.84
C LEU A 512 108.80 -59.17 -182.15
N GLU A 513 108.65 -58.49 -183.29
CA GLU A 513 109.14 -58.97 -184.59
C GLU A 513 110.67 -58.93 -184.66
N HIS A 514 111.33 -57.87 -184.18
CA HIS A 514 112.79 -57.81 -184.10
C HIS A 514 113.39 -58.89 -183.20
N VAL A 515 112.81 -59.16 -182.02
CA VAL A 515 113.34 -60.20 -181.12
C VAL A 515 113.22 -61.59 -181.73
N LYS A 516 112.11 -61.91 -182.41
CA LYS A 516 111.97 -63.17 -183.16
C LYS A 516 112.96 -63.26 -184.32
N LEU A 517 113.10 -62.19 -185.10
CA LEU A 517 114.11 -62.12 -186.16
C LEU A 517 115.55 -62.22 -185.62
N ILE A 518 115.82 -61.78 -184.39
CA ILE A 518 117.11 -61.93 -183.73
C ILE A 518 117.32 -63.38 -183.28
N GLU A 519 116.34 -64.07 -182.69
CA GLU A 519 116.48 -65.50 -182.36
C GLU A 519 116.66 -66.36 -183.63
N GLU A 520 115.90 -66.11 -184.69
CA GLU A 520 116.07 -66.78 -185.99
C GLU A 520 117.42 -66.43 -186.63
N ALA A 521 117.85 -65.17 -186.55
CA ALA A 521 119.16 -64.74 -187.04
C ALA A 521 120.32 -65.30 -186.23
N ASP A 522 120.20 -65.50 -184.91
CA ASP A 522 121.25 -66.07 -184.05
C ASP A 522 121.40 -67.59 -184.25
N ILE A 523 120.30 -68.29 -184.52
CA ILE A 523 120.34 -69.69 -184.98
C ILE A 523 121.03 -69.73 -186.35
N ALA A 524 120.62 -68.90 -187.30
CA ALA A 524 121.25 -68.80 -188.61
C ALA A 524 122.72 -68.33 -188.52
N TRP A 525 123.11 -67.50 -187.55
CA TRP A 525 124.48 -67.07 -187.32
C TRP A 525 125.35 -68.16 -186.72
N LYS A 526 124.81 -69.05 -185.88
CA LYS A 526 125.53 -70.26 -185.43
C LYS A 526 125.80 -71.20 -186.60
N ASP A 527 124.79 -71.48 -187.42
CA ASP A 527 124.95 -72.34 -188.60
C ASP A 527 125.88 -71.70 -189.64
N MET A 528 125.73 -70.39 -189.87
CA MET A 528 126.60 -69.60 -190.74
C MET A 528 128.02 -69.46 -190.17
N SER A 529 128.21 -69.47 -188.85
CA SER A 529 129.55 -69.51 -188.24
C SER A 529 130.20 -70.87 -188.45
N GLY A 530 129.45 -71.98 -188.31
CA GLY A 530 129.93 -73.33 -188.63
C GLY A 530 130.31 -73.46 -190.11
N LEU A 531 129.49 -72.92 -191.00
CA LEU A 531 129.79 -72.81 -192.44
C LEU A 531 130.98 -71.89 -192.71
N ARG A 532 131.11 -70.74 -192.05
CA ARG A 532 132.26 -69.83 -192.22
C ARG A 532 133.56 -70.47 -191.78
N SER A 533 133.61 -71.20 -190.67
CA SER A 533 134.82 -71.96 -190.29
C SER A 533 135.20 -72.97 -191.36
N ARG A 534 134.20 -73.67 -191.95
CA ARG A 534 134.44 -74.59 -193.06
C ARG A 534 134.85 -73.89 -194.36
N VAL A 535 134.38 -72.66 -194.59
CA VAL A 535 134.84 -71.81 -195.70
C VAL A 535 136.27 -71.35 -195.46
N CYS A 536 136.66 -70.93 -194.26
CA CYS A 536 138.05 -70.54 -193.97
C CYS A 536 139.03 -71.70 -194.15
N GLU A 537 138.67 -72.94 -193.75
CA GLU A 537 139.48 -74.14 -194.04
C GLU A 537 139.68 -74.35 -195.55
N LEU A 538 138.66 -74.06 -196.37
CA LEU A 538 138.75 -74.15 -197.83
C LEU A 538 139.47 -72.94 -198.45
N GLU A 539 139.32 -71.75 -197.89
CA GLU A 539 139.98 -70.52 -198.33
C GLU A 539 141.48 -70.54 -198.03
N GLU A 540 141.94 -71.08 -196.90
CA GLU A 540 143.36 -71.31 -196.65
C GLU A 540 143.96 -72.29 -197.67
N GLU A 541 143.20 -73.32 -198.06
CA GLU A 541 143.65 -74.27 -199.10
C GLU A 541 143.64 -73.64 -200.51
N ILE A 542 142.68 -72.75 -200.81
CA ILE A 542 142.68 -71.91 -202.01
C ILE A 542 143.83 -70.90 -202.00
N GLU A 543 144.18 -70.31 -200.85
CA GLU A 543 145.23 -69.30 -200.77
C GLU A 543 146.62 -69.93 -200.88
N LYS A 544 146.82 -71.16 -200.37
CA LYS A 544 147.99 -72.00 -200.72
C LYS A 544 148.06 -72.24 -202.23
N GLN A 545 146.95 -72.57 -202.89
CA GLN A 545 146.92 -72.75 -204.35
C GLN A 545 147.20 -71.42 -205.10
N LYS A 546 146.65 -70.29 -204.65
CA LYS A 546 146.92 -68.97 -205.23
C LYS A 546 148.37 -68.54 -205.04
N LEU A 547 149.02 -68.86 -203.93
CA LEU A 547 150.44 -68.54 -203.71
C LEU A 547 151.32 -69.25 -204.78
N ILE A 548 151.05 -70.53 -205.01
CA ILE A 548 151.69 -71.32 -206.07
C ILE A 548 151.41 -70.71 -207.47
N ILE A 549 150.19 -70.19 -207.70
CA ILE A 549 149.83 -69.50 -208.95
C ILE A 549 150.48 -68.11 -209.06
N SER A 550 150.64 -67.37 -207.96
CA SER A 550 151.24 -66.03 -207.95
C SER A 550 152.74 -66.09 -208.20
N ASP A 551 153.44 -67.09 -207.69
CA ASP A 551 154.86 -67.33 -208.01
C ASP A 551 155.04 -67.64 -209.50
N SER A 552 154.11 -68.41 -210.09
CA SER A 552 154.05 -68.63 -211.54
C SER A 552 153.73 -67.34 -212.33
N ALA A 553 152.86 -66.48 -211.79
CA ALA A 553 152.44 -65.23 -212.44
C ALA A 553 153.48 -64.10 -212.32
N GLU A 554 154.23 -64.02 -211.21
CA GLU A 554 155.32 -63.07 -211.04
C GLU A 554 156.51 -63.44 -211.94
N GLY A 555 156.79 -64.75 -212.13
CA GLY A 555 157.71 -65.22 -213.17
C GLY A 555 157.29 -64.79 -214.59
N LYS A 556 155.99 -64.78 -214.90
CA LYS A 556 155.46 -64.23 -216.17
C LYS A 556 155.56 -62.71 -216.25
N ARG A 557 155.31 -61.98 -215.15
CA ARG A 557 155.42 -60.51 -215.10
C ARG A 557 156.88 -60.04 -215.19
N GLU A 558 157.82 -60.78 -214.62
CA GLU A 558 159.24 -60.49 -214.76
C GLU A 558 159.70 -60.68 -216.22
N ALA A 559 159.26 -61.74 -216.89
CA ALA A 559 159.46 -61.90 -218.33
C ALA A 559 158.89 -60.71 -219.13
N ILE A 560 157.71 -60.19 -218.76
CA ILE A 560 157.12 -58.99 -219.38
C ILE A 560 157.92 -57.72 -219.04
N ARG A 561 158.44 -57.54 -217.82
CA ARG A 561 159.29 -56.39 -217.47
C ARG A 561 160.56 -56.34 -218.31
N GLN A 562 161.24 -57.47 -218.50
CA GLN A 562 162.40 -57.60 -219.40
C GLN A 562 162.02 -57.30 -220.87
N LEU A 563 160.83 -57.73 -221.29
CA LEU A 563 160.30 -57.47 -222.65
C LEU A 563 159.92 -55.99 -222.84
N CYS A 564 159.36 -55.32 -221.84
CA CYS A 564 159.10 -53.87 -221.87
C CYS A 564 160.38 -53.04 -221.78
N PHE A 565 161.39 -53.45 -221.01
CA PHE A 565 162.70 -52.79 -220.98
C PHE A 565 163.38 -52.78 -222.36
N SER A 566 163.19 -53.85 -223.13
CA SER A 566 163.60 -53.89 -224.53
C SER A 566 162.64 -53.14 -225.47
N LEU A 567 161.31 -53.18 -225.24
CA LEU A 567 160.34 -52.44 -226.05
C LEU A 567 160.47 -50.92 -225.91
N ASP A 568 160.71 -50.38 -224.72
CA ASP A 568 160.97 -48.95 -224.52
C ASP A 568 162.36 -48.52 -225.03
N HIS A 569 163.36 -49.41 -224.99
CA HIS A 569 164.63 -49.20 -225.69
C HIS A 569 164.41 -49.04 -227.20
N TYR A 570 163.57 -49.86 -227.83
CA TYR A 570 163.16 -49.68 -229.23
C TYR A 570 162.26 -48.44 -229.46
N ARG A 571 161.29 -48.19 -228.57
CA ARG A 571 160.31 -47.09 -228.68
C ARG A 571 160.95 -45.73 -228.51
N HIS A 572 161.98 -45.59 -227.67
CA HIS A 572 162.71 -44.34 -227.55
C HIS A 572 163.57 -44.08 -228.80
N GLY A 573 164.19 -45.11 -229.38
CA GLY A 573 164.75 -45.04 -230.74
C GLY A 573 163.69 -44.63 -231.78
N TYR A 574 162.44 -45.08 -231.63
CA TYR A 574 161.33 -44.66 -232.50
C TYR A 574 160.82 -43.24 -232.23
N GLN A 575 160.94 -42.70 -231.00
CA GLN A 575 160.66 -41.29 -230.72
C GLN A 575 161.72 -40.38 -231.35
N GLN A 576 162.99 -40.79 -231.29
CA GLN A 576 164.09 -40.17 -232.02
C GLN A 576 163.87 -40.25 -233.55
N LEU A 577 163.17 -41.30 -234.04
CA LEU A 577 162.70 -41.38 -235.43
C LEU A 577 161.44 -40.55 -235.73
N ARG A 578 160.56 -40.32 -234.75
CA ARG A 578 159.40 -39.41 -234.93
C ARG A 578 159.83 -37.95 -234.96
N GLN A 579 160.99 -37.66 -234.39
CA GLN A 579 161.79 -36.45 -234.58
C GLN A 579 162.28 -36.24 -236.03
N LEU A 580 161.96 -37.13 -236.98
CA LEU A 580 162.39 -37.08 -238.38
C LEU A 580 161.27 -37.07 -239.47
N LEU A 581 159.96 -37.07 -239.16
CA LEU A 581 158.97 -37.55 -240.17
C LEU A 581 157.61 -36.85 -240.44
N GLN A 582 157.22 -35.72 -239.83
CA GLN A 582 156.02 -35.00 -240.31
C GLN A 582 156.21 -33.49 -240.52
N ASP A 583 156.71 -33.21 -241.72
CA ASP A 583 156.82 -31.91 -242.34
C ASP A 583 156.26 -31.98 -243.78
N HIS A 584 155.59 -30.91 -244.26
CA HIS A 584 155.26 -30.56 -245.67
C HIS A 584 154.18 -31.32 -246.52
N ARG A 585 153.15 -30.57 -247.01
CA ARG A 585 153.09 -29.95 -248.38
C ARG A 585 151.78 -29.19 -248.77
N ARG A 586 151.93 -27.88 -249.12
CA ARG A 586 151.39 -27.10 -250.31
C ARG A 586 149.87 -27.01 -250.64
N PRO A 587 149.39 -26.06 -251.50
CA PRO A 587 149.67 -24.60 -251.66
C PRO A 587 148.39 -23.74 -252.01
N VAL A 588 148.56 -22.47 -252.50
CA VAL A 588 147.57 -21.56 -253.20
C VAL A 588 146.66 -20.69 -252.28
N VAL A 589 146.48 -19.35 -252.44
CA VAL A 589 147.08 -18.29 -253.31
C VAL A 589 146.80 -16.86 -252.75
N MET A 590 147.79 -15.94 -252.90
CA MET A 590 147.74 -14.45 -252.93
C MET A 590 146.95 -13.64 -251.85
N ALA A 591 147.16 -12.33 -251.63
CA ALA A 591 147.94 -11.31 -252.36
C ALA A 591 148.62 -10.29 -251.41
N THR A 592 149.49 -9.45 -252.00
CA THR A 592 150.26 -8.30 -251.45
C THR A 592 151.24 -8.61 -250.33
#